data_AF-A0AAD8Y9V1-F1
#
_entry.id   AF-A0AAD8Y9V1-F1
#
_cell.length_a   1.000
_cell.length_b   1.000
_cell.length_c   1.000
_cell.angle_alpha   90.00
_cell.angle_beta   90.00
_cell.angle_gamma   90.00
#
_symmetry.space_group_name_H-M   'P 1'
#
loop_
_entity.id
_entity.type
_entity.pdbx_description
1 polymer ?
#
loop_
_entity_poly.entity_id
_entity_poly.type
_entity_poly.pdbx_seq_one_letter_code
_entity_poly.pdbx_strand_id
1 'polypeptide(L)'
;MRAVIKSNLAILSQKIALLDLLVSKHGATKASDAFQKTCPIVGASIGQHYRHSMDHVELAALVASSAHDASMHQQQLGDLHYDLRVRGGTLEKDLVESRKRLSDVSDVFKSLNATIDAGNTEITTATPVTVYFNLAADDASEIGLPSTVERELGFCAHHAIHHLAMVRIICLQTVGLNEAELPEGFGRAPSTILFDKKQG
;
A
#
# COMPACT_ATOMS: atom_id res chain seq x y z
N MET A 1 13.01 6.98 -9.32
CA MET A 1 11.82 6.10 -9.47
C MET A 1 12.04 4.64 -9.09
N ARG A 2 13.14 3.97 -9.51
CA ARG A 2 13.39 2.54 -9.14
C ARG A 2 13.33 2.27 -7.63
N ALA A 3 13.90 3.15 -6.81
CA ALA A 3 13.89 2.99 -5.36
C ALA A 3 12.47 2.99 -4.78
N VAL A 4 11.62 3.94 -5.19
CA VAL A 4 10.23 4.02 -4.70
C VAL A 4 9.35 2.86 -5.18
N ILE A 5 9.57 2.34 -6.39
CA ILE A 5 8.91 1.11 -6.86
C ILE A 5 9.30 -0.09 -5.98
N LYS A 6 10.61 -0.25 -5.73
CA LYS A 6 11.10 -1.32 -4.82
C LYS A 6 10.51 -1.19 -3.42
N SER A 7 10.36 0.03 -2.89
CA SER A 7 9.72 0.27 -1.60
C SER A 7 8.25 -0.19 -1.60
N ASN A 8 7.47 0.15 -2.62
CA ASN A 8 6.08 -0.29 -2.74
C ASN A 8 5.97 -1.82 -2.88
N LEU A 9 6.82 -2.44 -3.70
CA LEU A 9 6.89 -3.91 -3.82
C LEU A 9 7.18 -4.59 -2.47
N ALA A 10 8.14 -4.08 -1.70
CA ALA A 10 8.47 -4.63 -0.38
C ALA A 10 7.28 -4.55 0.60
N ILE A 11 6.48 -3.48 0.53
CA ILE A 11 5.26 -3.32 1.34
C ILE A 11 4.19 -4.33 0.93
N LEU A 12 3.95 -4.51 -0.37
CA LEU A 12 3.01 -5.50 -0.88
C LEU A 12 3.43 -6.92 -0.48
N SER A 13 4.73 -7.23 -0.54
CA SER A 13 5.26 -8.52 -0.07
C SER A 13 5.02 -8.74 1.42
N GLN A 14 5.23 -7.73 2.28
CA GLN A 14 4.88 -7.82 3.70
C GLN A 14 3.38 -8.10 3.91
N LYS A 15 2.52 -7.42 3.14
CA LYS A 15 1.08 -7.62 3.23
C LYS A 15 0.68 -9.05 2.88
N ILE A 16 1.19 -9.59 1.77
CA ILE A 16 0.96 -10.96 1.32
C ILE A 16 1.49 -11.97 2.34
N ALA A 17 2.71 -11.77 2.84
CA ALA A 17 3.33 -12.66 3.82
C ALA A 17 2.50 -12.79 5.11
N LEU A 18 1.88 -11.72 5.59
CA LEU A 18 0.97 -11.79 6.73
C LEU A 18 -0.30 -12.59 6.39
N LEU A 19 -0.92 -12.41 5.23
CA LEU A 19 -2.12 -13.18 4.86
C LEU A 19 -1.80 -14.69 4.77
N ASP A 20 -0.65 -15.03 4.18
CA ASP A 20 -0.17 -16.41 4.07
C ASP A 20 0.15 -17.01 5.44
N LEU A 21 0.72 -16.23 6.36
CA LEU A 21 0.92 -16.61 7.76
C LEU A 21 -0.41 -16.91 8.46
N LEU A 22 -1.42 -16.04 8.33
CA LEU A 22 -2.72 -16.24 8.96
C LEU A 22 -3.38 -17.54 8.48
N VAL A 23 -3.35 -17.78 7.17
CA VAL A 23 -3.93 -18.99 6.56
C VAL A 23 -3.16 -20.24 6.99
N SER A 24 -1.82 -20.23 6.92
CA SER A 24 -1.01 -21.39 7.29
C SER A 24 -1.14 -21.76 8.77
N LYS A 25 -1.26 -20.76 9.65
CA LYS A 25 -1.36 -20.98 11.10
C LYS A 25 -2.76 -21.38 11.57
N HIS A 26 -3.81 -20.75 11.04
CA HIS A 26 -5.16 -20.87 11.59
C HIS A 26 -6.13 -21.63 10.68
N GLY A 27 -5.75 -21.89 9.42
CA GLY A 27 -6.65 -22.35 8.38
C GLY A 27 -7.48 -21.20 7.78
N ALA A 28 -7.99 -21.41 6.56
CA ALA A 28 -8.64 -20.37 5.76
C ALA A 28 -9.82 -19.69 6.48
N THR A 29 -10.70 -20.45 7.14
CA THR A 29 -11.88 -19.89 7.83
C THR A 29 -11.47 -18.94 8.96
N LYS A 30 -10.62 -19.39 9.89
CA LYS A 30 -10.18 -18.57 11.02
C LYS A 30 -9.29 -17.40 10.60
N ALA A 31 -8.53 -17.56 9.52
CA ALA A 31 -7.76 -16.47 8.93
C ALA A 31 -8.68 -15.37 8.38
N SER A 32 -9.78 -15.76 7.72
CA SER A 32 -10.82 -14.82 7.26
C SER A 32 -11.49 -14.09 8.43
N ASP A 33 -11.82 -14.81 9.51
CA ASP A 33 -12.37 -14.20 10.72
C ASP A 33 -11.38 -13.19 11.34
N ALA A 34 -10.10 -13.56 11.46
CA ALA A 34 -9.05 -12.69 11.98
C ALA A 34 -8.84 -11.43 11.13
N PHE A 35 -8.91 -11.58 9.81
CA PHE A 35 -8.77 -10.47 8.85
C PHE A 35 -9.86 -9.41 9.03
N GLN A 36 -11.08 -9.84 9.35
CA GLN A 36 -12.26 -8.99 9.51
C GLN A 36 -12.45 -8.47 10.94
N LYS A 37 -11.85 -9.13 11.93
CA LYS A 37 -12.04 -8.80 13.34
C LYS A 37 -11.50 -7.40 13.67
N THR A 38 -12.39 -6.54 14.17
CA THR A 38 -12.02 -5.21 14.65
C THR A 38 -11.17 -5.31 15.93
N CYS A 39 -10.04 -4.62 15.92
CA CYS A 39 -9.24 -4.41 17.13
C CYS A 39 -9.79 -3.22 17.93
N PRO A 40 -10.16 -3.38 19.21
CA PRO A 40 -10.67 -2.27 20.02
C PRO A 40 -9.67 -1.13 20.23
N ILE A 41 -8.36 -1.43 20.21
CA ILE A 41 -7.30 -0.43 20.45
C ILE A 41 -7.16 0.49 19.23
N VAL A 42 -7.22 -0.08 18.03
CA VAL A 42 -7.00 0.65 16.77
C VAL A 42 -8.31 1.12 16.15
N GLY A 43 -9.45 0.51 16.52
CA GLY A 43 -10.78 0.84 16.01
C GLY A 43 -11.06 0.30 14.61
N ALA A 44 -10.19 -0.56 14.06
CA ALA A 44 -10.33 -1.13 12.72
C ALA A 44 -9.78 -2.56 12.64
N SER A 45 -10.12 -3.28 11.57
CA SER A 45 -9.62 -4.61 11.25
C SER A 45 -8.39 -4.58 10.34
N ILE A 46 -7.74 -5.74 10.17
CA ILE A 46 -6.65 -5.90 9.19
C ILE A 46 -7.15 -5.54 7.79
N GLY A 47 -8.32 -6.07 7.41
CA GLY A 47 -8.92 -5.84 6.10
C GLY A 47 -9.22 -4.37 5.83
N GLN A 48 -9.68 -3.62 6.82
CA GLN A 48 -9.94 -2.19 6.67
C GLN A 48 -8.64 -1.38 6.44
N HIS A 49 -7.56 -1.69 7.18
CA HIS A 49 -6.25 -1.07 6.94
C HIS A 49 -5.63 -1.49 5.61
N TYR A 50 -5.81 -2.75 5.21
CA TYR A 50 -5.36 -3.25 3.92
C TYR A 50 -6.06 -2.52 2.79
N ARG A 51 -7.39 -2.49 2.79
CA ARG A 51 -8.18 -1.77 1.78
C ARG A 51 -7.77 -0.30 1.72
N HIS A 52 -7.73 0.40 2.85
CA HIS A 52 -7.42 1.84 2.84
C HIS A 52 -6.03 2.17 2.25
N SER A 53 -4.99 1.47 2.69
CA SER A 53 -3.66 1.67 2.12
C SER A 53 -3.57 1.22 0.66
N MET A 54 -4.28 0.15 0.29
CA MET A 54 -4.30 -0.35 -1.09
C MET A 54 -5.03 0.58 -2.05
N ASP A 55 -6.07 1.29 -1.63
CA ASP A 55 -6.73 2.30 -2.45
C ASP A 55 -5.73 3.37 -2.92
N HIS A 56 -4.76 3.72 -2.07
CA HIS A 56 -3.73 4.70 -2.41
C HIS A 56 -2.62 4.10 -3.27
N VAL A 57 -2.10 2.93 -2.87
CA VAL A 57 -0.99 2.25 -3.58
C VAL A 57 -1.40 1.85 -4.99
N GLU A 58 -2.61 1.35 -5.19
CA GLU A 58 -3.13 0.97 -6.49
C GLU A 58 -3.31 2.20 -7.40
N LEU A 59 -3.89 3.28 -6.90
CA LEU A 59 -4.05 4.52 -7.68
C LEU A 59 -2.69 5.08 -8.12
N ALA A 60 -1.69 5.08 -7.24
CA ALA A 60 -0.35 5.51 -7.58
C ALA A 60 0.34 4.58 -8.59
N ALA A 61 0.11 3.27 -8.52
CA ALA A 61 0.61 2.30 -9.49
C ALA A 61 -0.01 2.53 -10.89
N LEU A 62 -1.33 2.74 -10.93
CA LEU A 62 -2.06 3.04 -12.17
C LEU A 62 -1.56 4.33 -12.81
N VAL A 63 -1.41 5.41 -12.03
CA VAL A 63 -0.88 6.67 -12.55
C VAL A 63 0.56 6.54 -13.03
N ALA A 64 1.42 5.81 -12.30
CA ALA A 64 2.78 5.55 -12.75
C ALA A 64 2.80 4.75 -14.07
N SER A 65 1.86 3.82 -14.26
CA SER A 65 1.69 3.10 -15.52
C SER A 65 1.16 3.99 -16.64
N SER A 66 0.16 4.83 -16.37
CA SER A 66 -0.34 5.78 -17.37
C SER A 66 0.69 6.85 -17.71
N ALA A 67 1.57 7.23 -16.78
CA ALA A 67 2.65 8.19 -17.06
C ALA A 67 3.68 7.62 -18.03
N HIS A 68 3.91 6.30 -17.95
CA HIS A 68 4.69 5.57 -18.92
C HIS A 68 4.07 5.69 -20.32
N ASP A 69 2.78 5.38 -20.46
CA ASP A 69 2.08 5.39 -21.75
C ASP A 69 1.92 6.83 -22.30
N ALA A 70 1.60 7.79 -21.43
CA ALA A 70 1.42 9.19 -21.80
C ALA A 70 2.71 9.86 -22.26
N SER A 71 3.88 9.46 -21.73
CA SER A 71 5.18 9.91 -22.26
C SER A 71 5.40 9.51 -23.72
N MET A 72 4.75 8.42 -24.17
CA MET A 72 4.77 7.98 -25.56
C MET A 72 3.72 8.69 -26.44
N HIS A 73 2.66 9.27 -25.84
CA HIS A 73 1.48 9.78 -26.55
C HIS A 73 1.08 11.24 -26.24
N GLN A 74 1.88 11.98 -25.46
CA GLN A 74 1.60 13.38 -25.04
C GLN A 74 0.22 13.60 -24.39
N GLN A 75 -0.26 12.62 -23.62
CA GLN A 75 -1.52 12.75 -22.87
C GLN A 75 -1.30 13.44 -21.51
N GLN A 76 -2.27 14.24 -21.07
CA GLN A 76 -2.30 14.70 -19.68
C GLN A 76 -2.62 13.51 -18.76
N LEU A 77 -1.86 13.40 -17.67
CA LEU A 77 -2.23 12.53 -16.57
C LEU A 77 -3.47 13.08 -15.87
N GLY A 78 -4.41 12.20 -15.55
CA GLY A 78 -5.59 12.56 -14.77
C GLY A 78 -5.26 12.91 -13.32
N ASP A 79 -6.22 13.58 -12.67
CA ASP A 79 -6.18 13.96 -11.26
C ASP A 79 -6.29 12.72 -10.36
N LEU A 80 -5.56 12.70 -9.23
CA LEU A 80 -5.64 11.64 -8.23
C LEU A 80 -6.53 12.06 -7.07
N HIS A 81 -7.63 11.34 -6.85
CA HIS A 81 -8.54 11.58 -5.73
C HIS A 81 -8.43 10.44 -4.71
N TYR A 82 -7.66 10.64 -3.64
CA TYR A 82 -7.38 9.58 -2.67
C TYR A 82 -8.55 9.30 -1.70
N ASP A 83 -9.45 10.27 -1.52
CA ASP A 83 -10.55 10.19 -0.58
C ASP A 83 -11.89 9.73 -1.19
N LEU A 84 -11.98 9.67 -2.53
CA LEU A 84 -13.10 9.06 -3.26
C LEU A 84 -13.03 7.52 -3.19
N ARG A 85 -13.31 6.97 -2.01
CA ARG A 85 -13.20 5.53 -1.72
C ARG A 85 -14.53 4.85 -1.44
N VAL A 86 -14.62 3.58 -1.83
CA VAL A 86 -15.73 2.69 -1.48
C VAL A 86 -15.42 1.95 -0.17
N ARG A 87 -16.16 2.23 0.91
CA ARG A 87 -16.01 1.57 2.22
C ARG A 87 -17.02 0.43 2.38
N GLY A 88 -16.71 -0.54 3.24
CA GLY A 88 -17.63 -1.65 3.55
C GLY A 88 -17.74 -2.73 2.47
N GLY A 89 -16.97 -2.61 1.37
CA GLY A 89 -16.99 -3.53 0.24
C GLY A 89 -16.19 -4.82 0.46
N THR A 90 -16.16 -5.68 -0.57
CA THR A 90 -15.54 -7.01 -0.53
C THR A 90 -14.06 -6.98 -0.15
N LEU A 91 -13.30 -5.97 -0.59
CA LEU A 91 -11.84 -5.90 -0.43
C LEU A 91 -11.35 -5.77 1.02
N GLU A 92 -12.21 -5.36 1.95
CA GLU A 92 -11.90 -5.32 3.40
C GLU A 92 -12.52 -6.48 4.18
N LYS A 93 -13.31 -7.33 3.53
CA LYS A 93 -14.03 -8.46 4.15
C LYS A 93 -13.57 -9.82 3.64
N ASP A 94 -13.04 -9.87 2.41
CA ASP A 94 -12.59 -11.09 1.78
C ASP A 94 -11.06 -11.12 1.71
N LEU A 95 -10.46 -12.04 2.47
CA LEU A 95 -9.02 -12.23 2.52
C LEU A 95 -8.46 -12.66 1.15
N VAL A 96 -9.18 -13.50 0.40
CA VAL A 96 -8.73 -14.05 -0.88
C VAL A 96 -8.73 -12.95 -1.94
N GLU A 97 -9.80 -12.17 -2.04
CA GLU A 97 -9.87 -11.03 -2.96
C GLU A 97 -8.85 -9.95 -2.59
N SER A 98 -8.65 -9.68 -1.30
CA SER A 98 -7.61 -8.76 -0.84
C SER A 98 -6.22 -9.23 -1.25
N ARG A 99 -5.92 -10.53 -1.09
CA ARG A 99 -4.66 -11.13 -1.52
C ARG A 99 -4.48 -11.07 -3.04
N LYS A 100 -5.55 -11.32 -3.80
CA LYS A 100 -5.53 -11.21 -5.27
C LYS A 100 -5.18 -9.78 -5.69
N ARG A 101 -5.85 -8.77 -5.14
CA ARG A 101 -5.55 -7.35 -5.39
C ARG A 101 -4.08 -7.01 -5.11
N LEU A 102 -3.51 -7.53 -4.03
CA LEU A 102 -2.09 -7.33 -3.70
C LEU A 102 -1.15 -7.90 -4.78
N SER A 103 -1.45 -9.10 -5.28
CA SER A 103 -0.68 -9.73 -6.36
C SER A 103 -0.79 -8.95 -7.66
N ASP A 104 -2.02 -8.56 -8.05
CA ASP A 104 -2.28 -7.82 -9.29
C ASP A 104 -1.50 -6.49 -9.31
N VAL A 105 -1.55 -5.72 -8.21
CA VAL A 105 -0.81 -4.45 -8.09
C VAL A 105 0.72 -4.69 -8.03
N SER A 106 1.15 -5.80 -7.43
CA SER A 106 2.58 -6.18 -7.44
C SER A 106 3.07 -6.42 -8.87
N ASP A 107 2.25 -7.01 -9.73
CA ASP A 107 2.61 -7.30 -11.11
C ASP A 107 2.67 -6.03 -11.97
N VAL A 108 1.82 -5.03 -11.69
CA VAL A 108 1.96 -3.68 -12.27
C VAL A 108 3.32 -3.06 -11.92
N PHE A 109 3.71 -3.08 -10.64
CA PHE A 109 5.00 -2.55 -10.23
C PHE A 109 6.21 -3.30 -10.80
N LYS A 110 6.13 -4.64 -10.91
CA LYS A 110 7.18 -5.44 -11.55
C LYS A 110 7.32 -5.07 -13.03
N SER A 111 6.19 -4.90 -13.71
CA SER A 111 6.16 -4.50 -15.12
C SER A 111 6.79 -3.12 -15.32
N LEU A 112 6.42 -2.14 -14.47
CA LEU A 112 7.05 -0.82 -14.45
C LEU A 112 8.55 -0.90 -14.21
N ASN A 113 9.00 -1.69 -13.24
CA ASN A 113 10.43 -1.84 -12.96
C ASN A 113 11.17 -2.45 -14.16
N ALA A 114 10.60 -3.47 -14.81
CA ALA A 114 11.18 -4.10 -15.99
C ALA A 114 11.32 -3.13 -17.18
N THR A 115 10.32 -2.28 -17.42
CA THR A 115 10.38 -1.24 -18.45
C THR A 115 11.52 -0.25 -18.20
N ILE A 116 11.71 0.18 -16.94
CA ILE A 116 12.80 1.10 -16.58
C ILE A 116 14.16 0.41 -16.73
N ASP A 117 14.25 -0.89 -16.42
CA ASP A 117 15.48 -1.68 -16.58
C ASP A 117 15.85 -1.89 -18.05
N ALA A 118 14.87 -2.00 -18.94
CA ALA A 118 15.07 -2.11 -20.38
C ALA A 118 15.57 -0.81 -21.05
N GLY A 119 15.71 0.30 -20.31
CA GLY A 119 16.14 1.59 -20.86
C GLY A 119 15.08 2.26 -21.75
N ASN A 120 13.87 1.72 -21.78
CA ASN A 120 12.78 2.16 -22.66
C ASN A 120 12.05 3.42 -22.16
N THR A 121 12.53 4.07 -21.10
CA THR A 121 11.77 5.13 -20.43
C THR A 121 12.59 6.26 -19.84
N GLU A 122 12.31 7.46 -20.34
CA GLU A 122 12.38 8.70 -19.57
C GLU A 122 11.06 8.90 -18.79
N ILE A 123 10.64 7.95 -17.93
CA ILE A 123 9.62 8.34 -16.94
C ILE A 123 10.34 9.28 -15.99
N THR A 124 10.19 10.58 -16.28
CA THR A 124 10.82 11.60 -15.47
C THR A 124 10.24 11.45 -14.06
N THR A 125 11.10 11.38 -13.07
CA THR A 125 10.71 11.43 -11.66
C THR A 125 9.87 12.66 -11.32
N ALA A 126 9.90 13.66 -12.20
CA ALA A 126 9.23 14.94 -12.08
C ALA A 126 7.90 15.04 -12.83
N THR A 127 7.36 13.95 -13.40
CA THR A 127 6.08 14.02 -14.13
C THR A 127 4.99 14.61 -13.23
N PRO A 128 4.43 15.80 -13.57
CA PRO A 128 3.51 16.51 -12.69
C PRO A 128 2.15 15.81 -12.59
N VAL A 129 1.55 15.86 -11.40
CA VAL A 129 0.17 15.43 -11.15
C VAL A 129 -0.48 16.37 -10.13
N THR A 130 -1.80 16.45 -10.14
CA THR A 130 -2.57 17.10 -9.06
C THR A 130 -3.22 16.01 -8.21
N VAL A 131 -3.06 16.12 -6.89
CA VAL A 131 -3.66 15.18 -5.93
C VAL A 131 -4.68 15.88 -5.05
N TYR A 132 -5.79 15.23 -4.76
CA TYR A 132 -6.91 15.77 -4.02
C TYR A 132 -7.13 14.99 -2.72
N PHE A 133 -7.34 15.75 -1.64
CA PHE A 133 -7.58 15.23 -0.29
C PHE A 133 -8.68 16.00 0.42
N ASN A 134 -9.46 15.30 1.24
CA ASN A 134 -10.31 15.90 2.26
C ASN A 134 -9.49 16.08 3.55
N LEU A 135 -8.93 17.27 3.76
CA LEU A 135 -8.08 17.57 4.93
C LEU A 135 -8.81 18.24 6.09
N ALA A 136 -10.05 18.66 5.89
CA ALA A 136 -10.93 19.25 6.90
C ALA A 136 -12.09 18.30 7.20
N ALA A 137 -12.44 18.13 8.48
CA ALA A 137 -13.53 17.24 8.90
C ALA A 137 -14.90 17.91 8.84
N ASP A 138 -14.92 19.24 8.83
CA ASP A 138 -16.09 20.12 8.77
C ASP A 138 -16.36 20.68 7.37
N ASP A 139 -15.52 20.37 6.39
CA ASP A 139 -15.68 20.74 4.99
C ASP A 139 -15.50 19.52 4.09
N ALA A 140 -16.49 19.26 3.24
CA ALA A 140 -16.47 18.18 2.27
C ALA A 140 -15.63 18.51 1.02
N SER A 141 -15.10 19.73 0.91
CA SER A 141 -14.27 20.13 -0.22
C SER A 141 -12.94 19.36 -0.24
N GLU A 142 -12.59 18.87 -1.43
CA GLU A 142 -11.25 18.33 -1.69
C GLU A 142 -10.28 19.48 -1.98
N ILE A 143 -9.08 19.42 -1.40
CA ILE A 143 -7.99 20.37 -1.64
C ILE A 143 -7.04 19.75 -2.66
N GLY A 144 -6.93 20.38 -3.83
CA GLY A 144 -5.95 20.03 -4.85
C GLY A 144 -4.55 20.53 -4.52
N LEU A 145 -3.56 19.63 -4.53
CA LEU A 145 -2.16 19.92 -4.25
C LEU A 145 -1.29 19.49 -5.45
N PRO A 146 -0.40 20.36 -5.95
CA PRO A 146 0.54 19.97 -7.00
C PRO A 146 1.57 18.98 -6.45
N SER A 147 1.90 17.98 -7.26
CA SER A 147 2.83 16.91 -6.91
C SER A 147 3.53 16.32 -8.15
N THR A 148 4.30 15.26 -7.95
CA THR A 148 4.89 14.43 -9.00
C THR A 148 4.61 12.95 -8.77
N VAL A 149 4.63 12.15 -9.84
CA VAL A 149 4.45 10.69 -9.76
C VAL A 149 5.43 10.05 -8.76
N GLU A 150 6.71 10.45 -8.75
CA GLU A 150 7.68 9.90 -7.80
C GLU A 150 7.33 10.25 -6.35
N ARG A 151 6.90 11.49 -6.09
CA ARG A 151 6.49 11.92 -4.75
C ARG A 151 5.28 11.12 -4.28
N GLU A 152 4.28 10.91 -5.13
CA GLU A 152 3.09 10.14 -4.77
C GLU A 152 3.39 8.67 -4.51
N LEU A 153 4.27 8.04 -5.30
CA LEU A 153 4.76 6.69 -5.00
C LEU A 153 5.47 6.61 -3.63
N GLY A 154 6.26 7.63 -3.28
CA GLY A 154 6.89 7.73 -1.96
C GLY A 154 5.89 7.94 -0.83
N PHE A 155 4.88 8.80 -1.03
CA PHE A 155 3.80 9.03 -0.09
C PHE A 155 2.99 7.76 0.16
N CYS A 156 2.55 7.05 -0.88
CA CYS A 156 1.79 5.81 -0.74
C CYS A 156 2.61 4.74 0.00
N ALA A 157 3.92 4.65 -0.24
CA ALA A 157 4.79 3.75 0.51
C ALA A 157 4.82 4.11 2.01
N HIS A 158 5.01 5.39 2.34
CA HIS A 158 5.03 5.84 3.73
C HIS A 158 3.67 5.63 4.43
N HIS A 159 2.58 5.98 3.76
CA HIS A 159 1.21 5.79 4.23
C HIS A 159 0.89 4.31 4.47
N ALA A 160 1.31 3.44 3.57
CA ALA A 160 1.12 2.00 3.73
C ALA A 160 1.98 1.41 4.86
N ILE A 161 3.20 1.92 5.11
CA ILE A 161 4.01 1.55 6.28
C ILE A 161 3.29 1.95 7.57
N HIS A 162 2.72 3.15 7.64
CA HIS A 162 1.92 3.59 8.78
C HIS A 162 0.76 2.60 9.05
N HIS A 163 0.04 2.17 8.00
CA HIS A 163 -1.01 1.18 8.16
C HIS A 163 -0.50 -0.21 8.53
N LEU A 164 0.68 -0.64 8.07
CA LEU A 164 1.28 -1.89 8.52
C LEU A 164 1.67 -1.83 10.00
N ALA A 165 2.09 -0.67 10.53
CA ALA A 165 2.33 -0.49 11.95
C ALA A 165 1.04 -0.67 12.77
N MET A 166 -0.10 -0.16 12.28
CA MET A 166 -1.41 -0.40 12.89
C MET A 166 -1.81 -1.88 12.82
N VAL A 167 -1.61 -2.53 11.67
CA VAL A 167 -1.87 -3.96 11.51
C VAL A 167 -1.00 -4.80 12.46
N ARG A 168 0.26 -4.42 12.68
CA ARG A 168 1.13 -5.09 13.67
C ARG A 168 0.50 -5.07 15.06
N ILE A 169 -0.07 -3.95 15.48
CA ILE A 169 -0.80 -3.86 16.76
C ILE A 169 -1.99 -4.84 16.77
N ILE A 170 -2.77 -4.89 15.68
CA ILE A 170 -3.92 -5.80 15.56
C ILE A 170 -3.49 -7.27 15.69
N CYS A 171 -2.41 -7.65 15.01
CA CYS A 171 -1.85 -9.00 15.07
C CYS A 171 -1.49 -9.40 16.50
N LEU A 172 -0.78 -8.52 17.21
CA LEU A 172 -0.29 -8.80 18.57
C LEU A 172 -1.41 -8.75 19.62
N GLN A 173 -2.35 -7.81 19.48
CA GLN A 173 -3.33 -7.50 20.53
C GLN A 173 -4.71 -8.13 20.32
N THR A 174 -5.03 -8.62 19.11
CA THR A 174 -6.39 -9.08 18.78
C THR A 174 -6.43 -10.43 18.08
N VAL A 175 -5.45 -10.71 17.22
CA VAL A 175 -5.29 -12.02 16.56
C VAL A 175 -4.58 -13.02 17.47
N GLY A 176 -3.67 -12.56 18.33
CA GLY A 176 -2.91 -13.40 19.25
C GLY A 176 -1.65 -13.99 18.63
N LEU A 177 -1.07 -13.32 17.63
CA LEU A 177 0.29 -13.61 17.17
C LEU A 177 1.30 -13.00 18.14
N ASN A 178 2.50 -13.59 18.21
CA ASN A 178 3.65 -12.98 18.88
C ASN A 178 4.63 -12.37 17.88
N GLU A 179 5.57 -11.56 18.38
CA GLU A 179 6.53 -10.82 17.53
C GLU A 179 7.38 -11.75 16.64
N ALA A 180 7.77 -12.93 17.15
CA ALA A 180 8.61 -13.86 16.42
C ALA A 180 7.86 -14.59 15.28
N GLU A 181 6.53 -14.51 15.26
CA GLU A 181 5.71 -15.08 14.19
C GLU A 181 5.51 -14.10 13.04
N LEU A 182 5.63 -12.79 13.28
CA LEU A 182 5.43 -11.80 12.24
C LEU A 182 6.57 -11.86 11.20
N PRO A 183 6.30 -11.51 9.93
CA PRO A 183 7.35 -11.36 8.93
C PRO A 183 8.45 -10.41 9.43
N GLU A 184 9.71 -10.68 9.08
CA GLU A 184 10.84 -9.86 9.52
C GLU A 184 10.61 -8.38 9.14
N GLY A 185 10.74 -7.49 10.12
CA GLY A 185 10.56 -6.05 9.91
C GLY A 185 9.12 -5.61 9.62
N PHE A 186 8.12 -6.48 9.80
CA PHE A 186 6.73 -6.18 9.51
C PHE A 186 6.24 -4.91 10.21
N GLY A 187 5.71 -3.96 9.43
CA GLY A 187 5.18 -2.70 9.96
C GLY A 187 6.21 -1.79 10.62
N ARG A 188 7.51 -2.04 10.40
CA ARG A 188 8.60 -1.16 10.84
C ARG A 188 9.09 -0.29 9.69
N ALA A 189 9.39 0.96 9.99
CA ALA A 189 10.00 1.85 9.01
C ALA A 189 11.41 1.34 8.63
N PRO A 190 11.80 1.37 7.33
CA PRO A 190 13.14 0.98 6.92
C PRO A 190 14.26 1.74 7.63
N SER A 191 14.06 3.03 7.94
CA SER A 191 15.02 3.84 8.70
C SER A 191 15.28 3.28 10.09
N THR A 192 14.24 2.78 10.77
CA THR A 192 14.37 2.14 12.08
C THR A 192 15.14 0.83 11.99
N ILE A 193 14.84 -0.01 10.98
CA ILE A 193 15.57 -1.28 10.76
C ILE A 193 17.06 -1.01 10.49
N LEU A 194 17.37 -0.01 9.67
CA LEU A 194 18.75 0.37 9.34
C LEU A 194 19.50 0.92 10.55
N PHE A 195 18.81 1.62 11.45
CA PHE A 195 19.38 2.12 12.70
C PHE A 195 19.75 0.97 13.64
N ASP A 196 18.85 0.01 13.85
CA ASP A 196 19.10 -1.15 14.71
C ASP A 196 20.26 -2.00 14.19
N LYS A 197 20.33 -2.23 12.87
CA LYS A 197 21.42 -2.98 12.23
C LYS A 197 22.79 -2.33 12.39
N LYS A 198 22.86 -1.04 12.69
CA LYS A 198 24.12 -0.33 12.96
C LYS A 198 24.54 -0.40 14.43
N GLN A 199 23.64 -0.80 15.32
CA GLN A 199 23.89 -0.89 16.76
C GLN A 199 24.15 -2.31 17.26
N GLY A 200 23.75 -3.32 16.49
CA GLY A 200 24.12 -4.73 16.73
C GLY A 200 25.41 -5.09 16.00
#